data_AF-A0A537UUG7-F1
#
_entry.id   AF-A0A537UUG7-F1
#
_cell.length_a   1.000
_cell.length_b   1.000
_cell.length_c   1.000
_cell.angle_alpha   90.00
_cell.angle_beta   90.00
_cell.angle_gamma   90.00
#
_symmetry.space_group_name_H-M   'P 1'
#
loop_
_entity.id
_entity.type
_entity.pdbx_description
1 polymer ?
#
loop_
_entity_poly.entity_id
_entity_poly.type
_entity_poly.pdbx_seq_one_letter_code
_entity_poly.pdbx_strand_id
1 'polypeptide(L)' 'MFDWLPIAVPSAPLFFAQLLVGLINGAFYAMLSLGLAVIFGLLNIINFTHGAQYMLGAFCAWFLLSWLGIGYWPALI' A
#
# COMPACT_ATOMS: atom_id res chain seq x y z
N MET A 1 -43.62 11.26 -2.22
CA MET A 1 -42.82 10.01 -2.02
C MET A 1 -41.41 10.19 -2.57
N PHE A 2 -41.24 10.96 -3.64
CA PHE A 2 -39.95 11.38 -4.15
C PHE A 2 -39.65 12.81 -3.67
N ASP A 3 -39.29 12.97 -2.39
CA ASP A 3 -39.01 14.28 -1.77
C ASP A 3 -37.76 14.23 -0.85
N TRP A 4 -36.88 13.23 -1.03
CA TRP A 4 -35.77 12.89 -0.12
C TRP A 4 -34.35 13.03 -0.71
N LEU A 5 -34.19 13.72 -1.82
CA LEU A 5 -32.86 14.12 -2.31
C LEU A 5 -32.76 15.63 -2.14
N PRO A 6 -32.26 16.14 -1.00
CA PRO A 6 -31.45 17.33 -1.10
C PRO A 6 -30.32 16.92 -2.05
N ILE A 7 -30.44 17.29 -3.33
CA ILE A 7 -29.27 17.43 -4.17
C ILE A 7 -28.45 18.47 -3.40
N ALA A 8 -27.53 17.98 -2.59
CA ALA A 8 -26.59 18.83 -1.90
C ALA A 8 -25.80 19.41 -3.05
N VAL A 9 -26.21 20.59 -3.53
CA VAL A 9 -25.29 21.49 -4.23
C VAL A 9 -24.09 21.50 -3.30
N PRO A 10 -22.97 20.87 -3.70
CA PRO A 10 -21.86 20.70 -2.79
C PRO A 10 -21.50 22.11 -2.38
N SER A 11 -21.71 22.44 -1.11
CA SER A 11 -21.32 23.75 -0.62
C SER A 11 -19.83 23.88 -0.93
N ALA A 12 -19.36 25.09 -1.23
CA ALA A 12 -17.98 25.32 -1.65
C ALA A 12 -16.92 24.51 -0.83
N PRO A 13 -17.09 24.28 0.49
CA PRO A 13 -16.23 23.40 1.27
C PRO A 13 -16.23 21.92 0.85
N LEU A 14 -17.39 21.32 0.53
CA LEU A 14 -17.48 19.90 0.14
C LEU A 14 -16.83 19.64 -1.21
N PHE A 15 -17.00 20.56 -2.17
CA PHE A 15 -16.36 20.45 -3.48
C PHE A 15 -14.83 20.50 -3.35
N PHE A 16 -14.31 21.42 -2.53
CA PHE A 16 -12.87 21.51 -2.26
C PHE A 16 -12.35 20.26 -1.55
N ALA A 17 -13.10 19.71 -0.59
CA ALA A 17 -12.74 18.47 0.09
C ALA A 17 -12.65 17.28 -0.88
N GLN A 18 -13.59 17.12 -1.81
CA GLN A 18 -13.56 16.05 -2.82
C GLN A 18 -12.41 16.20 -3.82
N LEU A 19 -12.10 17.43 -4.24
CA LEU A 19 -10.93 17.71 -5.08
C LEU A 19 -9.63 17.34 -4.37
N LEU A 20 -9.50 17.71 -3.10
CA LEU A 20 -8.34 17.38 -2.30
C LEU A 20 -8.18 15.87 -2.10
N VAL A 21 -9.27 15.15 -1.83
CA VAL A 21 -9.26 13.68 -1.74
C VAL A 21 -8.84 13.04 -3.06
N GLY A 22 -9.36 13.54 -4.19
CA GLY A 22 -8.96 13.08 -5.52
C GLY A 22 -7.47 13.33 -5.78
N LEU A 23 -6.96 14.51 -5.40
CA LEU A 23 -5.54 14.86 -5.54
C LEU A 23 -4.64 13.99 -4.66
N ILE A 24 -5.04 13.72 -3.40
CA ILE A 24 -4.27 12.87 -2.48
C ILE A 24 -4.15 11.46 -3.05
N ASN A 25 -5.28 10.87 -3.47
CA ASN A 25 -5.27 9.52 -4.04
C ASN A 25 -4.48 9.48 -5.36
N GLY A 26 -4.65 10.48 -6.23
CA GLY A 26 -3.90 10.60 -7.47
C GLY A 26 -2.40 10.75 -7.25
N ALA A 27 -1.98 11.59 -6.29
CA ALA A 27 -0.59 11.76 -5.92
C ALA A 27 0.01 10.49 -5.33
N PHE A 28 -0.76 9.73 -4.54
CA PHE A 28 -0.32 8.44 -4.01
C PHE A 28 -0.01 7.45 -5.14
N TYR A 29 -0.91 7.29 -6.12
CA TYR A 29 -0.66 6.43 -7.28
C TYR A 29 0.46 6.95 -8.18
N ALA A 30 0.58 8.27 -8.36
CA ALA A 30 1.67 8.88 -9.11
C ALA A 30 3.04 8.62 -8.48
N MET A 31 3.16 8.73 -7.15
CA MET A 31 4.39 8.43 -6.42
C MET A 31 4.76 6.94 -6.49
N LEU A 32 3.77 6.04 -6.38
CA LEU A 32 4.02 4.60 -6.57
C LEU A 32 4.58 4.29 -7.96
N SER A 33 3.98 4.87 -9.00
CA SER A 33 4.45 4.74 -10.38
C SER A 33 5.85 5.34 -10.58
N LEU A 34 6.10 6.53 -10.00
CA LEU A 34 7.41 7.19 -10.03
C LEU A 34 8.49 6.34 -9.35
N GLY A 35 8.17 5.69 -8.22
CA GLY A 35 9.09 4.77 -7.55
C GLY A 35 9.53 3.61 -8.45
N LEU A 36 8.58 2.96 -9.13
CA LEU A 36 8.89 1.93 -10.14
C LEU A 36 9.70 2.50 -11.30
N ALA A 37 9.34 3.67 -11.82
CA ALA A 37 10.03 4.31 -12.93
C ALA A 37 11.49 4.66 -12.59
N VAL A 38 11.78 5.07 -11.35
CA VAL A 38 13.16 5.36 -10.90
C VAL A 38 13.97 4.06 -10.76
N ILE A 39 13.39 3.01 -10.18
CA ILE A 39 14.06 1.70 -10.02
C ILE A 39 14.45 1.11 -11.37
N PHE A 40 13.50 1.08 -12.32
CA PHE A 40 13.73 0.47 -13.64
C PHE A 40 14.39 1.40 -14.65
N GLY A 41 14.20 2.71 -14.52
CA GLY A 41 14.66 3.71 -15.50
C GLY A 41 16.04 4.30 -15.21
N LEU A 42 16.42 4.48 -13.94
CA LEU A 42 17.68 5.14 -13.58
C LEU A 42 18.75 4.17 -13.07
N LEU A 43 18.37 3.20 -12.23
CA LEU A 43 19.37 2.33 -11.60
C LEU A 43 19.80 1.13 -12.46
N ASN A 44 19.08 0.77 -13.52
CA ASN A 44 19.35 -0.39 -14.41
C ASN A 44 19.64 -1.74 -13.69
N ILE A 45 19.46 -1.79 -12.36
CA ILE A 45 19.65 -2.95 -11.51
C ILE A 45 18.28 -3.22 -10.90
N ILE A 46 17.69 -4.34 -11.33
CA ILE A 46 16.38 -4.77 -10.84
C ILE A 46 16.58 -5.21 -9.38
N ASN A 47 16.14 -4.38 -8.45
CA ASN A 47 16.17 -4.70 -7.03
C ASN A 47 15.08 -5.74 -6.73
N PHE A 48 15.45 -7.03 -6.74
CA PHE A 48 14.59 -8.15 -6.31
C PHE A 48 14.57 -8.33 -4.79
N THR A 49 15.20 -7.43 -4.04
CA THR A 49 15.38 -7.55 -2.59
C THR A 49 14.04 -7.58 -1.86
N HIS A 50 13.00 -6.92 -2.38
CA HIS A 50 11.68 -6.94 -1.75
C HIS A 50 11.04 -8.33 -1.73
N GLY A 51 11.15 -9.09 -2.82
CA GLY A 51 10.67 -10.49 -2.88
C GLY A 51 11.57 -11.44 -2.07
N ALA A 52 12.89 -11.24 -2.17
CA ALA A 52 13.86 -12.05 -1.44
C ALA A 52 13.73 -11.88 0.09
N GLN A 53 13.47 -10.65 0.57
CA GLN A 53 13.28 -10.36 1.99
C GLN A 53 11.97 -10.94 2.54
N TYR A 54 10.91 -10.97 1.73
CA TYR A 54 9.66 -11.65 2.10
C TYR A 54 9.89 -13.17 2.25
N MET A 55 10.60 -13.78 1.31
CA MET A 55 10.97 -15.20 1.37
C MET A 55 11.88 -15.50 2.57
N LEU A 56 12.84 -14.63 2.86
CA LEU A 56 13.73 -14.74 4.02
C LEU A 56 12.92 -14.72 5.34
N GLY A 57 11.96 -13.81 5.48
CA GLY A 57 11.07 -13.75 6.64
C GLY A 57 10.25 -15.04 6.81
N ALA A 58 9.70 -15.59 5.72
CA ALA A 58 8.97 -16.86 5.76
C ALA A 58 9.87 -18.04 6.16
N PHE A 59 11.11 -18.09 5.66
CA PHE A 59 12.09 -19.10 6.06
C PHE A 59 12.52 -18.94 7.52
N CYS A 60 12.69 -17.72 8.02
CA CYS A 60 12.97 -17.45 9.44
C CYS A 60 11.84 -17.94 10.35
N ALA A 61 10.58 -17.65 10.00
CA ALA A 61 9.40 -18.14 10.72
C ALA A 61 9.33 -19.67 10.72
N TRP A 62 9.57 -20.29 9.55
CA TRP A 62 9.61 -21.75 9.43
C TRP A 62 10.77 -22.37 10.23
N PHE A 63 11.93 -21.73 10.27
CA PHE A 63 13.07 -22.17 11.07
C PHE A 63 12.79 -22.09 12.57
N LEU A 64 12.19 -20.99 13.05
CA LEU A 64 11.74 -20.84 14.45
C LEU A 64 10.72 -21.91 14.85
N LEU A 65 9.81 -22.24 13.95
CA LEU A 65 8.75 -23.22 14.19
C LEU A 65 9.29 -24.66 14.18
N SER A 66 10.24 -24.97 13.29
CA SER A 66 10.81 -26.32 13.15
C SER A 66 11.91 -26.65 14.15
N TRP A 67 12.76 -25.69 14.53
CA TRP A 67 13.92 -25.95 15.42
C TRP A 67 13.69 -25.53 16.87
N LEU A 68 13.00 -24.41 17.13
CA LEU A 68 12.72 -23.97 18.51
C LEU A 68 11.34 -24.42 19.02
N GLY A 69 10.48 -25.01 18.17
CA GLY A 69 9.15 -25.46 18.56
C GLY A 69 8.23 -24.32 19.03
N ILE A 70 8.58 -23.07 18.67
CA ILE A 70 7.81 -21.88 19.00
C ILE A 70 6.50 -21.97 18.25
N GLY A 71 5.38 -21.85 18.97
CA GLY A 71 4.04 -21.95 18.38
C GLY A 71 3.86 -21.00 17.18
N TYR A 72 2.93 -21.34 16.30
CA TYR A 72 2.68 -20.62 15.05
C TYR A 72 2.61 -19.09 15.21
N TRP A 73 1.93 -18.63 16.26
CA TRP A 73 1.72 -17.20 16.51
C TRP A 73 3.01 -16.44 16.86
N PRO A 74 3.81 -16.86 17.86
CA PRO A 74 5.08 -16.20 18.15
C PRO A 74 6.17 -16.39 17.08
N ALA A 75 6.03 -17.35 16.16
CA ALA A 75 6.97 -17.50 15.04
C ALA A 75 6.69 -16.54 13.87
N LEU A 76 5.49 -15.95 13.80
CA LEU A 76 5.04 -15.08 12.71
C LEU A 76 5.26 -13.58 12.96
N ILE A 77 5.64 -13.21 14.18
CA ILE A 77 5.88 -11.84 14.66
C ILE A 77 7.39 -11.63 14.75
#